data_AF-A0A379S469-F1
#
_entry.id   AF-A0A379S469-F1
#
_cell.length_a   1.000
_cell.length_b   1.000
_cell.length_c   1.000
_cell.angle_alpha   90.00
_cell.angle_beta   90.00
_cell.angle_gamma   90.00
#
_symmetry.space_group_name_H-M   'P 1'
#
loop_
_entity.id
_entity.type
_entity.pdbx_description
1 polymer ?
#
loop_
_entity_poly.entity_id
_entity_poly.type
_entity_poly.pdbx_seq_one_letter_code
_entity_poly.pdbx_strand_id
1 'polypeptide(L)'
;MSDYLAQAKLTPYLDELGFNLVGYGCTTCIGNSGPLPEPIETAIKKGDLTVGAVLSGNRNFEGRIHPLVKTNWLASPPLVVAYALAGNMNINLATDPLGYDRQGDSGIPEGYLAFGTRNCPRR
;
A
#
# COMPACT_ATOMS: atom_id res chain seq x y z
N MET A 1 -20.95 0.42 -1.39
CA MET A 1 -19.54 0.86 -1.42
C MET A 1 -19.11 1.19 -2.84
N SER A 2 -19.12 0.21 -3.75
CA SER A 2 -18.74 0.43 -5.16
C SER A 2 -19.59 1.51 -5.85
N ASP A 3 -20.89 1.55 -5.59
CA ASP A 3 -21.76 2.60 -6.15
C ASP A 3 -21.40 4.00 -5.65
N TYR A 4 -20.98 4.13 -4.39
CA TYR A 4 -20.53 5.41 -3.83
C TYR A 4 -19.24 5.89 -4.52
N LEU A 5 -18.27 4.99 -4.71
CA LEU A 5 -17.03 5.30 -5.42
C LEU A 5 -17.27 5.63 -6.89
N ALA A 6 -18.22 4.94 -7.53
CA ALA A 6 -18.63 5.22 -8.92
C ALA A 6 -19.33 6.58 -9.04
N GLN A 7 -20.24 6.91 -8.13
CA GLN A 7 -20.90 8.23 -8.07
C GLN A 7 -19.88 9.36 -7.79
N ALA A 8 -18.91 9.10 -6.92
CA ALA A 8 -17.80 10.01 -6.66
C ALA A 8 -16.75 10.05 -7.79
N LYS A 9 -16.91 9.21 -8.84
CA LYS A 9 -16.00 9.08 -9.99
C LYS A 9 -14.56 8.73 -9.59
N LEU A 10 -14.38 8.02 -8.48
CA LEU A 10 -13.07 7.63 -7.96
C LEU A 10 -12.58 6.29 -8.50
N THR A 11 -13.49 5.43 -8.96
CA THR A 11 -13.15 4.08 -9.45
C THR A 11 -12.04 4.06 -10.49
N PRO A 12 -12.06 4.89 -11.56
CA PRO A 12 -11.01 4.85 -12.59
C PRO A 12 -9.61 5.17 -12.04
N TYR A 13 -9.52 6.11 -11.10
CA TYR A 13 -8.25 6.48 -10.47
C TYR A 13 -7.75 5.39 -9.52
N LEU A 14 -8.65 4.75 -8.78
CA LEU A 14 -8.29 3.64 -7.90
C LEU A 14 -7.81 2.42 -8.71
N ASP A 15 -8.45 2.13 -9.85
CA ASP A 15 -8.05 1.06 -10.75
C ASP A 15 -6.65 1.32 -11.35
N GLU A 16 -6.36 2.55 -11.77
CA GLU A 16 -5.03 2.97 -12.26
C GLU A 16 -3.93 2.78 -11.20
N LEU A 17 -4.27 3.04 -9.93
CA LEU A 17 -3.38 2.80 -8.79
C LEU A 17 -3.30 1.32 -8.37
N GLY A 18 -4.04 0.42 -9.02
CA GLY A 18 -4.04 -1.01 -8.74
C GLY A 18 -5.07 -1.46 -7.69
N PHE A 19 -5.89 -0.56 -7.15
CA PHE A 19 -6.96 -0.85 -6.17
C PHE A 19 -8.25 -1.35 -6.83
N ASN A 20 -8.10 -2.35 -7.70
CA ASN A 20 -9.19 -2.95 -8.45
C ASN A 20 -10.18 -3.68 -7.53
N LEU A 21 -11.45 -3.71 -7.91
CA LEU A 21 -12.46 -4.53 -7.23
C LEU A 21 -12.17 -6.02 -7.47
N VAL A 22 -11.64 -6.71 -6.47
CA VAL A 22 -11.34 -8.15 -6.52
C VAL A 22 -12.54 -9.04 -6.15
N GLY A 23 -13.56 -8.49 -5.50
CA GLY A 23 -14.78 -9.21 -5.12
C GLY A 23 -15.43 -8.70 -3.83
N TYR A 24 -16.68 -9.10 -3.60
CA TYR A 24 -17.42 -8.78 -2.38
C TYR A 24 -17.34 -9.93 -1.38
N GLY A 25 -16.43 -9.80 -0.41
CA GLY A 25 -16.22 -10.82 0.61
C GLY A 25 -15.10 -10.45 1.57
N CYS A 26 -14.77 -11.36 2.49
CA CYS A 26 -13.74 -11.10 3.49
C CYS A 26 -12.31 -11.09 2.93
N THR A 27 -12.04 -11.82 1.84
CA THR A 27 -10.76 -11.86 1.10
C THR A 27 -9.53 -11.79 2.01
N THR A 28 -8.71 -10.75 1.89
CA THR A 28 -7.47 -10.53 2.65
C THR A 28 -7.68 -10.44 4.16
N CYS A 29 -8.84 -9.98 4.64
CA CYS A 29 -9.13 -9.84 6.08
C CYS A 29 -9.09 -11.18 6.84
N ILE A 30 -9.34 -12.30 6.13
CA ILE A 30 -9.27 -13.66 6.67
C ILE A 30 -8.05 -14.44 6.17
N GLY A 31 -7.12 -13.79 5.45
CA GLY A 31 -5.91 -14.44 4.92
C GLY A 31 -6.03 -15.02 3.52
N ASN A 32 -7.15 -14.77 2.82
CA ASN A 32 -7.28 -15.14 1.42
C ASN A 32 -6.70 -14.04 0.51
N SER A 33 -5.44 -13.68 0.73
CA SER A 33 -4.73 -12.64 -0.04
C SER A 33 -4.22 -13.14 -1.40
N GLY A 34 -4.14 -14.45 -1.60
CA GLY A 34 -3.46 -15.04 -2.74
C GLY A 34 -1.93 -15.00 -2.63
N PRO A 35 -1.22 -15.56 -3.62
CA PRO A 35 0.24 -15.62 -3.63
C PRO A 35 0.86 -14.25 -3.96
N LEU A 36 2.07 -14.01 -3.43
CA LEU A 36 2.87 -12.87 -3.85
C LEU A 36 3.58 -13.18 -5.18
N PRO A 37 3.91 -12.16 -5.99
CA PRO A 37 4.73 -12.36 -7.19
C PRO A 37 6.06 -13.07 -6.85
N GLU A 38 6.43 -14.07 -7.66
CA GLU A 38 7.62 -14.91 -7.44
C GLU A 38 8.92 -14.12 -7.20
N PRO A 39 9.20 -13.01 -7.93
CA PRO A 39 10.39 -12.19 -7.66
C PRO A 39 10.40 -11.59 -6.25
N ILE A 40 9.24 -11.19 -5.74
CA ILE A 40 9.08 -10.62 -4.40
C ILE A 40 9.29 -11.70 -3.34
N GLU A 41 8.64 -12.86 -3.51
CA GLU A 41 8.85 -13.99 -2.59
C GLU A 41 10.31 -14.41 -2.50
N THR A 42 10.97 -14.48 -3.65
CA THR A 42 12.38 -14.85 -3.74
C THR A 42 13.26 -13.83 -3.03
N ALA A 43 13.00 -12.53 -3.21
CA ALA A 43 13.73 -11.46 -2.54
C ALA A 43 13.55 -11.53 -1.01
N ILE A 44 12.32 -11.74 -0.53
CA ILE A 44 12.03 -11.88 0.90
C ILE A 44 12.79 -13.07 1.50
N LYS A 45 12.70 -14.24 0.85
CA LYS A 45 13.33 -15.48 1.34
C LYS A 45 14.86 -15.41 1.30
N LYS A 46 15.45 -14.89 0.21
CA LYS A 46 16.91 -14.79 0.06
C LYS A 46 17.54 -13.72 0.94
N GLY A 47 16.84 -12.61 1.17
CA GLY A 47 17.32 -11.49 1.97
C GLY A 47 16.96 -11.56 3.45
N ASP A 48 16.23 -12.60 3.90
CA ASP A 48 15.61 -12.68 5.23
C ASP A 48 14.93 -11.36 5.64
N LEU A 49 14.19 -10.77 4.70
CA LEU A 49 13.61 -9.45 4.88
C LEU A 49 12.38 -9.52 5.77
N THR A 50 12.29 -8.63 6.75
CA THR A 50 11.05 -8.41 7.50
C THR A 50 10.16 -7.49 6.69
N VAL A 51 9.20 -8.07 5.99
CA VAL A 51 8.17 -7.32 5.26
C VAL A 51 6.92 -7.14 6.10
N GLY A 52 6.29 -5.97 5.91
CA GLY A 52 5.04 -5.62 6.55
C GLY A 52 3.91 -5.39 5.55
N ALA A 53 2.67 -5.65 5.97
CA ALA A 53 1.47 -5.27 5.23
C ALA A 53 0.67 -4.20 5.98
N VAL A 54 -0.03 -3.36 5.22
CA VAL A 54 -0.97 -2.36 5.74
C VAL A 54 -2.36 -2.71 5.21
N LEU A 55 -3.36 -2.75 6.08
CA LEU A 55 -4.72 -3.13 5.72
C LEU A 55 -5.77 -2.30 6.46
N SER A 56 -6.93 -2.11 5.82
CA SER A 56 -8.11 -1.45 6.40
C SER A 56 -9.10 -2.42 7.04
N GLY A 57 -8.58 -3.55 7.54
CA GLY A 57 -9.35 -4.56 8.27
C GLY A 57 -9.40 -4.30 9.78
N ASN A 58 -9.68 -5.36 10.54
CA ASN A 58 -9.82 -5.28 12.01
C ASN A 58 -8.83 -6.16 12.78
N ARG A 59 -8.07 -7.02 12.11
CA ARG A 59 -7.13 -7.96 12.75
C ARG A 59 -5.83 -8.01 11.98
N ASN A 60 -4.70 -8.04 12.70
CA ASN A 60 -3.35 -7.92 12.13
C ASN A 60 -2.36 -8.93 12.75
N PHE A 61 -2.84 -10.11 13.14
CA PHE A 61 -1.97 -11.18 13.68
C PHE A 61 -0.94 -11.64 12.64
N GLU A 62 0.26 -12.00 13.09
CA GLU A 62 1.32 -12.57 12.26
C GLU A 62 0.84 -13.83 11.53
N GLY A 63 1.23 -13.98 10.26
CA GLY A 63 0.88 -15.13 9.42
C GLY A 63 -0.61 -15.22 9.01
N ARG A 64 -1.48 -14.36 9.56
CA ARG A 64 -2.92 -14.35 9.21
C ARG A 64 -3.18 -13.75 7.83
N ILE A 65 -2.42 -12.74 7.44
CA ILE A 65 -2.64 -12.03 6.17
C ILE A 65 -1.93 -12.75 5.03
N HIS A 66 -0.65 -13.05 5.21
CA HIS A 66 0.15 -13.85 4.29
C HIS A 66 1.29 -14.52 5.06
N PRO A 67 1.68 -15.77 4.76
CA PRO A 67 2.72 -16.50 5.51
C PRO A 67 4.10 -15.83 5.51
N LEU A 68 4.43 -15.10 4.44
CA LEU A 68 5.70 -14.37 4.30
C LEU A 68 5.68 -12.98 4.95
N VAL A 69 4.54 -12.53 5.49
CA VAL A 69 4.39 -11.22 6.10
C VAL A 69 4.34 -11.35 7.63
N LYS A 70 5.40 -10.86 8.27
CA LYS A 70 5.59 -10.98 9.72
C LYS A 70 4.91 -9.84 10.48
N THR A 71 4.91 -8.63 9.91
CA THR A 71 4.34 -7.43 10.55
C THR A 71 3.10 -6.94 9.79
N ASN A 72 2.04 -6.59 10.51
CA ASN A 72 0.79 -6.13 9.87
C ASN A 72 0.24 -4.92 10.63
N TRP A 73 -0.19 -3.90 9.89
CA TRP A 73 -0.70 -2.63 10.45
C TRP A 73 -2.13 -2.36 10.01
N LEU A 74 -2.98 -2.02 10.98
CA LEU A 74 -4.34 -1.56 10.70
C LEU A 74 -4.32 -0.06 10.45
N ALA A 75 -4.87 0.37 9.32
CA ALA A 75 -4.95 1.77 8.95
C ALA A 75 -6.29 2.08 8.29
N SER A 76 -6.67 3.36 8.23
CA SER A 76 -7.87 3.76 7.49
C SER A 76 -7.68 3.53 5.98
N PRO A 77 -8.76 3.35 5.19
CA PRO A 77 -8.66 3.19 3.73
C PRO A 77 -7.76 4.21 3.02
N PRO A 78 -7.83 5.53 3.29
CA PRO A 78 -6.93 6.49 2.63
C PRO A 78 -5.46 6.32 3.04
N LEU A 79 -5.17 5.88 4.28
CA LEU A 79 -3.80 5.61 4.70
C LEU A 79 -3.22 4.36 4.04
N VAL A 80 -4.04 3.33 3.79
CA VAL A 80 -3.60 2.16 2.99
C VAL A 80 -3.13 2.61 1.61
N VAL A 81 -3.89 3.50 0.96
CA VAL A 81 -3.51 4.07 -0.34
C VAL A 81 -2.21 4.88 -0.24
N ALA A 82 -2.06 5.73 0.78
CA ALA A 82 -0.84 6.50 0.98
C ALA A 82 0.41 5.63 1.18
N TYR A 83 0.33 4.59 2.01
CA TYR A 83 1.45 3.65 2.21
C TYR A 83 1.74 2.80 0.98
N ALA A 84 0.73 2.42 0.20
CA ALA A 84 0.94 1.74 -1.07
C ALA A 84 1.71 2.62 -2.07
N LEU A 85 1.38 3.92 -2.13
CA LEU A 85 2.07 4.89 -2.98
C LEU A 85 3.50 5.18 -2.52
N ALA A 86 3.73 5.28 -1.21
CA ALA A 86 5.07 5.46 -0.66
C ALA A 86 5.97 4.23 -0.82
N GLY A 87 5.37 3.03 -0.92
CA GLY A 87 6.08 1.75 -1.06
C GLY A 87 6.94 1.36 0.16
N ASN A 88 6.85 2.10 1.26
CA ASN A 88 7.56 1.83 2.50
C ASN A 88 6.76 2.33 3.71
N MET A 89 6.94 1.67 4.85
CA MET A 89 6.25 1.98 6.11
C MET A 89 7.04 2.91 7.04
N ASN A 90 8.29 3.23 6.71
CA ASN A 90 9.16 4.09 7.52
C ASN A 90 9.04 5.59 7.15
N ILE A 91 8.17 5.91 6.18
CA ILE A 91 7.89 7.28 5.75
C ILE A 91 7.09 8.03 6.83
N ASN A 92 7.46 9.29 7.08
CA ASN A 92 6.63 10.17 7.87
C ASN A 92 5.58 10.82 6.96
N LEU A 93 4.38 10.24 6.92
CA LEU A 93 3.29 10.77 6.10
C LEU A 93 2.96 12.23 6.41
N ALA A 94 3.28 12.80 7.57
CA ALA A 94 2.97 14.20 7.85
C ALA A 94 3.94 15.21 7.20
N THR A 95 5.19 14.80 6.95
CA THR A 95 6.27 15.71 6.52
C THR A 95 6.94 15.27 5.23
N ASP A 96 6.89 13.98 4.92
CA ASP A 96 7.62 13.41 3.82
C ASP A 96 6.77 13.36 2.55
N PRO A 97 7.39 13.57 1.39
CA PRO A 97 6.73 13.39 0.11
C PRO A 97 6.49 11.87 -0.19
N LEU A 98 5.34 11.47 -0.79
CA LEU A 98 4.87 10.14 -1.31
C LEU A 98 5.39 9.54 -2.68
N GLY A 99 5.15 10.13 -3.89
CA GLY A 99 5.80 9.98 -5.25
C GLY A 99 6.78 11.07 -5.86
N TYR A 100 6.47 11.99 -6.76
CA TYR A 100 7.30 13.12 -7.31
C TYR A 100 6.76 13.20 -8.73
N ASP A 101 6.48 14.39 -9.21
CA ASP A 101 5.93 14.52 -10.54
C ASP A 101 6.98 14.19 -11.62
N ARG A 102 6.52 14.15 -12.87
CA ARG A 102 7.36 13.83 -14.03
C ARG A 102 8.46 14.88 -14.28
N GLN A 103 8.39 16.04 -13.64
CA GLN A 103 9.34 17.13 -13.75
C GLN A 103 10.38 17.11 -12.60
N GLY A 104 10.24 16.15 -11.67
CA GLY A 104 11.09 16.04 -10.49
C GLY A 104 10.66 16.95 -9.34
N ASP A 105 9.54 17.66 -9.50
CA ASP A 105 8.96 18.49 -8.47
C ASP A 105 8.01 17.67 -7.60
N SER A 106 8.00 17.97 -6.31
CA SER A 106 7.08 17.31 -5.38
C SER A 106 5.61 17.73 -5.58
N GLY A 107 5.35 18.65 -6.51
CA GLY A 107 4.03 18.96 -7.07
C GLY A 107 3.05 19.66 -6.12
N ILE A 108 3.52 20.31 -5.06
CA ILE A 108 2.66 20.91 -4.03
C ILE A 108 3.13 22.33 -3.62
N PRO A 109 2.24 23.34 -3.57
CA PRO A 109 2.46 24.52 -2.75
C PRO A 109 2.54 24.11 -1.27
N GLU A 110 3.31 24.83 -0.45
CA GLU A 110 3.42 24.60 1.00
C GLU A 110 2.04 24.33 1.64
N GLY A 111 1.75 23.07 2.02
CA GLY A 111 0.55 22.75 2.80
C GLY A 111 -0.22 21.47 2.46
N TYR A 112 0.08 20.76 1.36
CA TYR A 112 -0.58 19.48 1.06
C TYR A 112 0.45 18.42 0.68
N LEU A 113 0.24 17.19 1.17
CA LEU A 113 1.10 16.02 1.05
C LEU A 113 1.73 15.86 -0.35
N ALA A 114 3.03 16.15 -0.42
CA ALA A 114 3.84 15.95 -1.61
C ALA A 114 3.87 14.48 -1.96
N PHE A 115 4.11 14.19 -3.22
CA PHE A 115 4.52 12.87 -3.66
C PHE A 115 6.09 12.87 -3.78
N GLY A 116 6.84 11.98 -3.07
CA GLY A 116 8.27 11.53 -3.01
C GLY A 116 8.55 9.97 -2.86
N THR A 117 8.69 9.12 -3.90
CA THR A 117 9.18 7.73 -3.78
C THR A 117 10.69 7.78 -3.60
N ARG A 118 11.13 7.75 -2.34
CA ARG A 118 12.56 7.54 -2.06
C ARG A 118 12.97 6.17 -2.60
N ASN A 119 13.79 6.23 -3.63
CA ASN A 119 14.63 5.15 -4.11
C ASN A 119 15.32 4.51 -2.88
N CYS A 120 14.83 3.34 -2.47
CA CYS A 120 15.42 2.57 -1.39
C CYS A 120 16.86 2.24 -1.80
N PRO A 121 17.89 2.73 -1.08
CA PRO A 121 19.26 2.39 -1.43
C PRO A 121 19.41 0.88 -1.21
N ARG A 122 19.80 0.16 -2.27
CA ARG A 122 20.24 -1.22 -2.18
C ARG A 122 21.34 -1.31 -1.11
N ARG A 123 20.98 -1.78 0.08
CA ARG A 123 21.89 -2.38 1.05
C ARG A 123 21.43 -3.81 1.26
#